data_AF-A0A958Y7H1-F1
#
_entry.id   AF-A0A958Y7H1-F1
#
_cell.length_a   1.000
_cell.length_b   1.000
_cell.length_c   1.000
_cell.angle_alpha   90.00
_cell.angle_beta   90.00
_cell.angle_gamma   90.00
#
_symmetry.space_group_name_H-M   'P 1'
#
loop_
_entity.id
_entity.type
_entity.pdbx_description
1 polymer ?
#
loop_
_entity_poly.entity_id
_entity_poly.type
_entity_poly.pdbx_seq_one_letter_code
_entity_poly.pdbx_strand_id
1 'polypeptide(L)'
;LLVSFSAMAQSENDSISTAKSDAPKVKRKYGLRLGLDLSKPVRTFFEDDYKGFEIVGDYRLLQNLYIAGELGTEEKNTTTDYLDVTTTGSYFKAGVDYNVYNNWLDMDNMIYGGLRVGVASFKQDLNSFNTYNTNQYWDSQFSDLEGKEFSGLSAIWTEIIVGFKAEVL
;
A
#
# COMPACT_ATOMS: atom_id res chain seq x y z
N LEU A 1 2.52 -7.68 8.69
CA LEU A 1 3.01 -7.01 9.92
C LEU A 1 3.46 -5.62 9.48
N LEU A 2 2.62 -4.60 9.68
CA LEU A 2 2.95 -3.21 9.32
C LEU A 2 3.83 -2.62 10.43
N VAL A 3 5.06 -2.22 10.08
CA VAL A 3 5.94 -1.51 11.01
C VAL A 3 5.80 -0.03 10.73
N SER A 4 5.14 0.68 11.65
CA SER A 4 4.95 2.13 11.58
C SER A 4 6.01 2.82 12.43
N PHE A 5 6.76 3.75 11.83
CA PHE A 5 7.68 4.62 12.56
C PHE A 5 7.03 6.00 12.73
N SER A 6 6.81 6.39 13.98
CA SER A 6 6.27 7.71 14.33
C SER A 6 7.43 8.69 14.49
N ALA A 7 7.58 9.66 13.59
CA ALA A 7 8.53 10.76 13.76
C ALA A 7 7.82 11.96 14.42
N MET A 8 8.17 12.29 15.67
CA MET A 8 7.72 13.53 16.31
C MET A 8 8.60 14.70 15.87
N ALA A 9 8.06 15.63 15.08
CA ALA A 9 8.69 16.93 14.87
C ALA A 9 8.50 17.80 16.13
N GLN A 10 9.59 18.21 16.77
CA GLN A 10 9.56 19.25 17.80
C GLN A 10 9.60 20.63 17.13
N SER A 11 8.69 21.52 17.51
CA SER A 11 8.83 22.96 17.28
C SER A 11 8.99 23.66 18.62
N GLU A 12 10.12 24.36 18.79
CA GLU A 12 10.45 25.14 19.99
C GLU A 12 10.03 26.61 19.83
N ASN A 13 9.55 27.16 20.95
CA ASN A 13 9.40 28.57 21.36
C ASN A 13 8.45 29.53 20.61
N ASP A 14 7.44 29.99 21.35
CA ASP A 14 7.23 31.44 21.47
C ASP A 14 6.69 31.79 22.87
N SER A 15 7.43 32.64 23.58
CA SER A 15 7.17 33.08 24.94
C SER A 15 6.47 34.45 24.97
N ILE A 16 5.17 34.49 25.27
CA ILE A 16 4.51 35.67 25.86
C ILE A 16 3.45 35.24 26.87
N SER A 17 3.61 35.71 28.11
CA SER A 17 2.66 35.60 29.23
C SER A 17 1.48 36.56 29.06
N THR A 18 0.25 36.06 29.18
CA THR A 18 -0.89 36.83 29.71
C THR A 18 -1.95 35.88 30.27
N ALA A 19 -2.35 36.10 31.53
CA ALA A 19 -3.24 35.24 32.30
C ALA A 19 -4.73 35.62 32.14
N LYS A 20 -5.61 34.65 31.82
CA LYS A 20 -6.97 34.49 32.38
C LYS A 20 -7.66 33.20 31.90
N SER A 21 -8.21 32.47 32.87
CA SER A 21 -9.19 31.35 32.85
C SER A 21 -9.71 30.82 31.51
N ASP A 22 -9.50 29.52 31.25
CA ASP A 22 -10.57 28.52 30.98
C ASP A 22 -9.99 27.26 30.31
N ALA A 23 -9.90 26.18 31.10
CA ALA A 23 -9.48 24.82 30.74
C ALA A 23 -8.12 24.70 30.02
N PRO A 24 -7.29 23.69 30.32
CA PRO A 24 -6.23 23.34 29.40
C PRO A 24 -6.91 22.83 28.12
N LYS A 25 -7.09 23.69 27.10
CA LYS A 25 -7.36 23.24 25.74
C LYS A 25 -6.15 22.41 25.35
N VAL A 26 -6.24 21.10 25.57
CA VAL A 26 -5.20 20.14 25.19
C VAL A 26 -5.06 20.26 23.68
N LYS A 27 -4.05 21.02 23.23
CA LYS A 27 -3.66 21.09 21.82
C LYS A 27 -3.14 19.71 21.44
N ARG A 28 -4.01 18.85 20.92
CA ARG A 28 -3.64 17.53 20.44
C ARG A 28 -2.82 17.72 19.16
N LYS A 29 -1.59 17.18 19.16
CA LYS A 29 -0.60 17.40 18.09
C LYS A 29 -1.07 16.77 16.77
N TYR A 30 -0.84 17.49 15.68
CA TYR A 30 -0.85 16.93 14.33
C TYR A 30 0.32 15.94 14.23
N GLY A 31 0.04 14.74 13.71
CA GLY A 31 1.03 13.67 13.59
C GLY A 31 1.13 13.21 12.15
N LEU A 32 2.34 13.22 11.61
CA LEU A 32 2.70 12.51 10.39
C LEU A 32 3.23 11.13 10.80
N ARG A 33 2.70 10.07 10.18
CA ARG A 33 3.17 8.71 10.37
C ARG A 33 3.68 8.18 9.05
N LEU A 34 4.84 7.55 9.07
CA LEU A 34 5.43 6.91 7.91
C LEU A 34 5.72 5.45 8.28
N GLY A 35 5.40 4.54 7.38
CA GLY A 35 5.54 3.11 7.61
C GLY A 35 5.98 2.39 6.34
N LEU A 36 6.45 1.17 6.55
CA LEU A 36 6.74 0.24 5.48
C LEU A 36 5.83 -0.97 5.66
N ASP A 37 5.25 -1.45 4.56
CA ASP A 37 4.57 -2.73 4.60
C ASP A 37 5.58 -3.86 4.41
N LEU A 38 5.95 -4.50 5.52
CA LEU A 38 6.85 -5.65 5.51
C LEU A 38 6.17 -6.92 5.00
N SER A 39 4.85 -6.93 4.79
CA SER A 39 4.16 -8.09 4.22
C SER A 39 4.72 -8.47 2.85
N LYS A 40 5.07 -7.46 2.03
CA LYS A 40 5.56 -7.66 0.66
C LYS A 40 6.97 -8.23 0.63
N PRO A 41 7.99 -7.67 1.32
CA PRO A 41 9.30 -8.29 1.42
C PRO A 41 9.27 -9.68 2.07
N VAL A 42 8.45 -9.90 3.10
CA VAL A 42 8.31 -11.22 3.72
C VAL A 42 7.77 -12.23 2.71
N ARG A 43 6.78 -11.85 1.91
CA ARG A 43 6.26 -12.71 0.84
C ARG A 43 7.32 -13.01 -0.22
N THR A 44 8.14 -12.03 -0.60
CA THR A 44 9.30 -12.22 -1.50
C THR A 44 10.29 -13.27 -0.98
N PHE A 45 10.43 -13.43 0.34
CA PHE A 45 11.30 -14.47 0.92
C PHE A 45 10.70 -15.88 0.83
N PHE A 46 9.38 -16.02 0.74
CA PHE A 46 8.70 -17.32 0.67
C PHE A 46 8.25 -17.70 -0.75
N GLU A 47 8.05 -16.71 -1.62
CA GLU A 47 7.65 -16.86 -3.02
C GLU A 47 8.75 -16.26 -3.91
N ASP A 48 9.61 -17.11 -4.49
CA ASP A 48 10.71 -16.69 -5.37
C ASP A 48 10.23 -15.88 -6.61
N ASP A 49 8.98 -16.14 -7.02
CA ASP A 49 8.33 -15.52 -8.19
C ASP A 49 7.67 -14.17 -7.88
N TYR A 50 7.74 -13.68 -6.63
CA TYR A 50 7.12 -12.43 -6.21
C TYR A 50 8.13 -11.47 -5.60
N LYS A 51 8.17 -10.23 -6.08
CA LYS A 51 8.94 -9.15 -5.45
C LYS A 51 8.05 -7.93 -5.27
N GLY A 52 7.85 -7.52 -4.02
CA GLY A 52 7.04 -6.36 -3.71
C GLY A 52 7.64 -5.48 -2.62
N PHE A 53 7.42 -4.18 -2.75
CA PHE A 53 7.76 -3.18 -1.75
C PHE A 53 6.68 -2.10 -1.70
N GLU A 54 6.26 -1.72 -0.49
CA GLU A 54 5.23 -0.70 -0.30
C GLU A 54 5.61 0.21 0.88
N ILE A 55 5.49 1.52 0.63
CA ILE A 55 5.62 2.58 1.62
C ILE A 55 4.23 3.12 1.90
N VAL A 56 3.92 3.29 3.18
CA VAL A 56 2.66 3.84 3.64
C VAL A 56 2.91 5.12 4.42
N GLY A 57 2.01 6.08 4.31
CA GLY A 57 2.05 7.30 5.09
C GLY A 57 0.65 7.76 5.45
N ASP A 58 0.45 8.27 6.66
CA ASP A 58 -0.79 8.91 7.04
C ASP A 58 -0.54 10.23 7.79
N TYR A 59 -1.47 11.16 7.62
CA TYR A 59 -1.44 12.47 8.23
C TYR A 59 -2.77 12.72 8.93
N ARG A 60 -2.70 13.04 10.23
CA ARG A 60 -3.86 13.41 11.04
C ARG A 60 -4.35 14.79 10.66
N LEU A 61 -5.54 14.89 10.05
CA LEU A 61 -6.16 16.16 9.68
C LEU A 61 -7.07 16.70 10.78
N LEU A 62 -7.93 15.83 11.35
CA LEU A 62 -8.81 16.13 12.47
C LEU A 62 -8.58 15.11 13.59
N GLN A 63 -9.24 15.28 14.73
CA GLN A 63 -9.14 14.35 15.86
C GLN A 63 -9.45 12.89 15.45
N ASN A 64 -10.41 12.71 14.54
CA ASN A 64 -10.88 11.40 14.10
C ASN A 64 -10.67 11.16 12.60
N LEU A 65 -10.08 12.10 11.85
CA LEU A 65 -9.93 11.99 10.40
C LEU A 65 -8.45 12.05 10.00
N TYR A 66 -8.03 11.09 9.21
CA TYR A 66 -6.68 10.93 8.70
C TYR A 66 -6.73 10.86 7.18
N ILE A 67 -5.72 11.44 6.53
CA ILE A 67 -5.47 11.25 5.11
C ILE A 67 -4.34 10.23 5.01
N ALA A 68 -4.53 9.20 4.19
CA ALA A 68 -3.55 8.14 4.00
C ALA A 68 -3.10 8.07 2.54
N GLY A 69 -1.83 7.77 2.33
CA GLY A 69 -1.21 7.49 1.06
C GLY A 69 -0.42 6.19 1.12
N GLU A 70 -0.44 5.42 0.05
CA GLU A 70 0.39 4.23 -0.15
C GLU A 70 1.04 4.33 -1.52
N LEU A 71 2.33 4.01 -1.60
CA LEU A 71 3.06 3.89 -2.84
C LEU A 71 3.77 2.54 -2.84
N GLY A 72 3.43 1.71 -3.82
CA GLY A 72 3.97 0.36 -3.94
C GLY A 72 4.51 0.07 -5.33
N THR A 73 5.47 -0.84 -5.38
CA THR A 73 5.98 -1.45 -6.60
C THR A 73 5.93 -2.96 -6.44
N GLU A 74 5.43 -3.64 -7.46
CA GLU A 74 5.25 -5.09 -7.47
C GLU A 74 5.69 -5.67 -8.80
N GLU A 75 6.42 -6.78 -8.71
CA GLU A 75 6.84 -7.65 -9.79
C GLU A 75 6.37 -9.05 -9.43
N LYS A 76 5.63 -9.68 -10.34
CA LYS A 76 5.14 -11.04 -10.17
C LYS A 76 5.38 -11.83 -11.45
N ASN A 77 6.13 -12.91 -11.33
CA ASN A 77 6.23 -13.92 -12.37
C ASN A 77 5.09 -14.93 -12.19
N THR A 78 4.38 -15.26 -13.26
CA THR A 78 3.32 -16.26 -13.28
C THR A 78 3.64 -17.25 -14.40
N THR A 79 4.29 -18.34 -14.03
CA THR A 79 4.60 -19.44 -14.94
C THR A 79 3.59 -20.57 -14.74
N THR A 80 2.88 -20.94 -15.80
CA THR A 80 1.96 -22.07 -15.90
C THR A 80 2.36 -22.91 -17.11
N ASP A 81 1.97 -24.21 -17.15
CA ASP A 81 2.27 -25.14 -18.25
C ASP A 81 1.91 -24.62 -19.67
N TYR A 82 1.03 -23.62 -19.75
CA TYR A 82 0.53 -23.05 -21.00
C TYR A 82 0.87 -21.57 -21.19
N LEU A 83 1.31 -20.89 -20.13
CA LEU A 83 1.39 -19.43 -20.10
C LEU A 83 2.51 -18.98 -19.15
N ASP A 84 3.50 -18.29 -19.68
CA ASP A 84 4.54 -17.64 -18.89
C ASP A 84 4.41 -16.11 -19.05
N VAL A 85 4.05 -15.44 -17.96
CA VAL A 85 3.80 -14.00 -17.93
C VAL A 85 4.49 -13.36 -16.75
N THR A 86 5.32 -12.36 -17.02
CA THR A 86 5.87 -11.47 -16.00
C THR A 86 5.05 -10.17 -15.97
N THR A 87 4.50 -9.82 -14.81
CA THR A 87 3.81 -8.54 -14.61
C THR A 87 4.62 -7.67 -13.68
N THR A 88 5.00 -6.48 -14.15
CA THR A 88 5.76 -5.50 -13.38
C THR A 88 5.05 -4.16 -13.39
N GLY A 89 4.82 -3.57 -12.22
CA GLY A 89 4.11 -2.32 -12.13
C GLY A 89 4.28 -1.60 -10.81
N SER A 90 3.85 -0.34 -10.81
CA SER A 90 3.76 0.48 -9.62
C SER A 90 2.34 0.97 -9.43
N TYR A 91 1.98 1.19 -8.17
CA TYR A 91 0.69 1.74 -7.80
C TYR A 91 0.84 2.83 -6.75
N PHE A 92 -0.12 3.73 -6.81
CA PHE A 92 -0.32 4.77 -5.84
C PHE A 92 -1.76 4.71 -5.36
N LYS A 93 -1.95 4.72 -4.05
CA LYS A 93 -3.28 4.78 -3.43
C LYS A 93 -3.33 6.00 -2.52
N ALA A 94 -4.46 6.70 -2.54
CA ALA A 94 -4.72 7.80 -1.62
C ALA A 94 -6.14 7.70 -1.09
N GLY A 95 -6.35 8.13 0.15
CA GLY A 95 -7.63 7.94 0.81
C GLY A 95 -7.77 8.67 2.13
N VAL A 96 -8.88 8.38 2.79
CA VAL A 96 -9.20 8.90 4.11
C VAL A 96 -9.56 7.77 5.05
N ASP A 97 -9.06 7.86 6.28
CA ASP A 97 -9.35 6.93 7.37
C ASP A 97 -10.07 7.67 8.49
N TYR A 98 -11.18 7.10 8.96
CA TYR A 98 -11.94 7.59 10.09
C TYR A 98 -11.69 6.72 11.32
N ASN A 99 -11.13 7.32 12.37
CA ASN A 99 -10.91 6.66 13.65
C ASN A 99 -12.19 6.68 14.49
N VAL A 100 -12.71 5.50 14.81
CA VAL A 100 -13.88 5.33 15.69
C VAL A 100 -13.49 5.12 17.15
N TYR A 101 -12.19 4.93 17.44
CA TYR A 101 -11.73 4.63 18.78
C TYR A 101 -11.35 5.89 19.56
N ASN A 102 -11.82 5.97 20.82
CA ASN A 102 -11.50 7.06 21.73
C ASN A 102 -10.22 6.75 22.50
N ASN A 103 -9.11 7.32 22.05
CA ASN A 103 -7.84 7.20 22.75
C ASN A 103 -7.85 7.94 24.09
N TRP A 104 -7.32 7.28 25.13
CA TRP A 104 -6.96 7.95 26.38
C TRP A 104 -5.82 8.96 26.17
N LEU A 105 -5.53 9.76 27.18
CA LEU A 105 -4.42 10.73 27.12
C LEU A 105 -3.13 9.97 26.78
N ASP A 106 -2.38 10.45 25.78
CA ASP A 106 -1.13 9.86 25.26
C ASP A 106 -1.19 8.48 24.58
N MET A 107 -2.38 7.93 24.29
CA MET A 107 -2.48 6.73 23.44
C MET A 107 -2.74 7.09 21.97
N ASP A 108 -2.09 6.39 21.05
CA ASP A 108 -2.16 6.67 19.61
C ASP A 108 -2.69 5.49 18.78
N ASN A 109 -3.47 4.61 19.42
CA ASN A 109 -4.18 3.50 18.80
C ASN A 109 -5.30 3.98 17.86
N MET A 110 -5.68 3.15 16.88
CA MET A 110 -6.80 3.44 16.00
C MET A 110 -7.56 2.16 15.69
N ILE A 111 -8.88 2.23 15.81
CA ILE A 111 -9.79 1.33 15.11
C ILE A 111 -10.39 2.19 14.02
N TYR A 112 -10.13 1.84 12.77
CA TYR A 112 -10.46 2.73 11.66
C TYR A 112 -11.20 2.01 10.55
N GLY A 113 -12.11 2.76 9.93
CA GLY A 113 -12.71 2.44 8.64
C GLY A 113 -12.31 3.53 7.66
N GLY A 114 -11.91 3.16 6.46
CA GLY A 114 -11.37 4.08 5.46
C GLY A 114 -11.78 3.73 4.04
N LEU A 115 -11.60 4.71 3.17
CA LEU A 115 -11.79 4.58 1.72
C LEU A 115 -10.50 4.98 1.04
N ARG A 116 -10.03 4.14 0.12
CA ARG A 116 -8.87 4.41 -0.74
C ARG A 116 -9.24 4.33 -2.21
N VAL A 117 -8.63 5.20 -3.00
CA VAL A 117 -8.64 5.13 -4.46
C VAL A 117 -7.22 4.87 -4.91
N GLY A 118 -7.06 3.80 -5.69
CA GLY A 118 -5.79 3.35 -6.23
C GLY A 118 -5.71 3.59 -7.72
N VAL A 119 -4.53 3.99 -8.19
CA VAL A 119 -4.16 3.97 -9.59
C VAL A 119 -2.88 3.15 -9.75
N ALA A 120 -2.81 2.34 -10.79
CA ALA A 120 -1.63 1.56 -11.13
C ALA A 120 -1.25 1.77 -12.57
N SER A 121 0.05 1.71 -12.82
CA SER A 121 0.63 1.58 -14.15
C SER A 121 1.48 0.33 -14.17
N PHE A 122 1.21 -0.58 -15.10
CA PHE A 122 1.92 -1.85 -15.19
C PHE A 122 2.22 -2.24 -16.62
N LYS A 123 3.16 -3.16 -16.74
CA LYS A 123 3.56 -3.82 -17.97
C LYS A 123 3.37 -5.31 -17.79
N GLN A 124 3.01 -5.97 -18.87
CA GLN A 124 2.85 -7.41 -18.90
C GLN A 124 3.70 -7.96 -20.04
N ASP A 125 4.72 -8.74 -19.69
CA ASP A 125 5.59 -9.42 -20.64
C ASP A 125 5.06 -10.84 -20.83
N LEU A 126 4.56 -11.14 -22.02
CA LEU A 126 4.18 -12.50 -22.41
C LEU A 126 5.42 -13.21 -22.92
N ASN A 127 6.00 -14.12 -22.13
CA ASN A 127 7.25 -14.81 -22.46
C ASN A 127 7.02 -16.02 -23.38
N SER A 128 5.94 -16.77 -23.16
CA SER A 128 5.52 -17.86 -24.04
C SER A 128 4.04 -18.21 -23.87
N PHE A 129 3.40 -18.68 -24.94
CA PHE A 129 2.06 -19.25 -24.91
C PHE A 129 2.01 -20.55 -25.72
N ASN A 130 1.50 -21.62 -25.12
CA ASN A 130 1.24 -22.87 -25.83
C ASN A 130 -0.25 -22.97 -26.18
N THR A 131 -0.55 -23.01 -27.48
CA THR A 131 -1.93 -23.25 -27.94
C THR A 131 -2.25 -24.74 -27.82
N TYR A 132 -3.23 -25.09 -26.99
CA TYR A 132 -3.67 -26.48 -26.84
C TYR A 132 -4.34 -26.99 -28.14
N ASN A 133 -3.70 -27.93 -28.84
CA ASN A 133 -4.24 -28.58 -30.04
C ASN A 133 -4.65 -30.03 -29.74
N THR A 134 -5.92 -30.37 -30.01
CA THR A 134 -6.50 -31.71 -29.81
C THR A 134 -6.19 -32.70 -30.94
N ASN A 135 -5.61 -32.24 -32.06
CA ASN A 135 -5.24 -33.09 -33.20
C ASN A 135 -3.71 -33.12 -33.38
N GLN A 136 -3.06 -34.08 -32.71
CA GLN A 136 -1.59 -34.23 -32.66
C GLN A 136 -1.01 -35.06 -33.82
N TYR A 137 -1.81 -35.44 -34.82
CA TYR A 137 -1.38 -36.46 -35.79
C TYR A 137 -0.46 -35.90 -36.89
N TRP A 138 -0.43 -34.59 -37.14
CA TRP A 138 0.24 -34.01 -38.32
C TRP A 138 1.11 -32.75 -38.08
N ASP A 139 1.09 -32.11 -36.90
CA ASP A 139 1.94 -30.93 -36.62
C ASP A 139 2.38 -30.85 -35.15
N SER A 140 3.60 -30.36 -34.92
CA SER A 140 4.08 -29.97 -33.59
C SER A 140 3.22 -28.85 -33.03
N GLN A 141 2.95 -28.85 -31.72
CA GLN A 141 2.25 -27.73 -31.08
C GLN A 141 2.96 -26.42 -31.42
N PHE A 142 2.19 -25.45 -31.93
CA PHE A 142 2.71 -24.13 -32.26
C PHE A 142 3.04 -23.40 -30.96
N SER A 143 4.33 -23.32 -30.64
CA SER A 143 4.88 -22.50 -29.56
C SER A 143 5.42 -21.22 -30.19
N ASP A 144 4.71 -20.11 -30.05
CA ASP A 144 5.24 -18.82 -30.47
C ASP A 144 6.24 -18.33 -29.39
N LEU A 145 7.50 -18.17 -29.79
CA LEU A 145 8.62 -17.71 -28.95
C LEU A 145 8.86 -16.19 -29.06
N GLU A 146 8.05 -15.48 -29.87
CA GLU A 146 8.11 -14.03 -29.95
C GLU A 146 7.43 -13.42 -28.72
N GLY A 147 8.22 -13.23 -27.67
CA GLY A 147 7.79 -12.57 -26.45
C GLY A 147 7.19 -11.20 -26.77
N LYS A 148 5.97 -10.95 -26.29
CA LYS A 148 5.23 -9.71 -26.57
C LYS A 148 5.08 -8.91 -25.29
N GLU A 149 5.76 -7.75 -25.25
CA GLU A 149 5.59 -6.76 -24.19
C GLU A 149 4.30 -5.96 -24.44
N PHE A 150 3.36 -6.05 -23.51
CA PHE A 150 2.22 -5.14 -23.42
C PHE A 150 2.54 -4.04 -22.41
N SER A 151 2.92 -2.87 -22.91
CA SER A 151 3.28 -1.71 -22.10
C SER A 151 2.17 -0.64 -22.07
N GLY A 152 2.15 0.14 -20.99
CA GLY A 152 1.21 1.27 -20.85
C GLY A 152 -0.18 0.89 -20.32
N LEU A 153 -0.31 -0.25 -19.65
CA LEU A 153 -1.56 -0.66 -19.02
C LEU A 153 -1.77 0.18 -17.75
N SER A 154 -2.99 0.67 -17.57
CA SER A 154 -3.38 1.42 -16.37
C SER A 154 -4.63 0.82 -15.74
N ALA A 155 -4.70 0.85 -14.42
CA ALA A 155 -5.87 0.43 -13.66
C ALA A 155 -6.23 1.50 -12.64
N ILE A 156 -7.53 1.67 -12.40
CA ILE A 156 -8.07 2.48 -11.31
C ILE A 156 -9.05 1.62 -10.54
N TRP A 157 -8.98 1.68 -9.21
CA TRP A 157 -9.88 0.92 -8.34
C TRP A 157 -10.14 1.69 -7.05
N THR A 158 -11.13 1.21 -6.30
CA THR A 158 -11.50 1.77 -5.01
C THR A 158 -11.59 0.65 -4.00
N GLU A 159 -11.05 0.88 -2.80
CA GLU A 159 -10.95 -0.08 -1.72
C GLU A 159 -11.65 0.47 -0.47
N ILE A 160 -12.35 -0.41 0.24
CA ILE A 160 -12.86 -0.14 1.59
C ILE A 160 -11.92 -0.86 2.55
N ILE A 161 -11.41 -0.14 3.55
CA ILE A 161 -10.45 -0.68 4.52
C ILE A 161 -11.05 -0.61 5.89
N VAL A 162 -10.86 -1.68 6.66
CA VAL A 162 -11.15 -1.72 8.08
C VAL A 162 -9.96 -2.35 8.77
N GLY A 163 -9.50 -1.75 9.86
CA GLY A 163 -8.34 -2.27 10.55
C GLY A 163 -8.10 -1.68 11.93
N PHE A 164 -7.00 -2.16 12.51
CA PHE A 164 -6.53 -1.78 13.82
C PHE A 164 -5.08 -1.35 13.69
N LYS A 165 -4.74 -0.18 14.21
CA LYS A 165 -3.35 0.27 14.39
C LYS A 165 -3.11 0.37 15.89
N ALA A 166 -2.05 -0.27 16.37
CA ALA A 166 -1.62 -0.20 17.75
C ALA A 166 -0.20 0.35 17.80
N GLU A 167 0.06 1.24 18.74
CA GLU A 167 1.41 1.66 19.05
C GLU A 167 2.13 0.51 19.77
N VAL A 168 3.39 0.26 19.38
CA VAL A 168 4.26 -0.76 20.01
C VAL A 168 5.44 -0.01 20.64
N LEU A 169 5.74 -0.36 21.90
CA LEU A 169 6.76 0.25 22.77
C LEU A 169 8.18 0.17 22.22
#